data_AF-A0A0Q7QDN6-F1
#
_entry.id   AF-A0A0Q7QDN6-F1
#
_cell.length_a   1.000
_cell.length_b   1.000
_cell.length_c   1.000
_cell.angle_alpha   90.00
_cell.angle_beta   90.00
_cell.angle_gamma   90.00
#
_symmetry.space_group_name_H-M   'P 1'
#
loop_
_entity.id
_entity.type
_entity.pdbx_description
1 polymer ?
#
loop_
_entity_poly.entity_id
_entity_poly.type
_entity_poly.pdbx_seq_one_letter_code
_entity_poly.pdbx_strand_id
1 'polypeptide(L)'
;MDLQDWALENAACVVENVERHGIPITWEEAHRRLIQSAAIMDAPEYVVQPDAPPTLVERVDPTPPWQRAGFAEEVACGTVHYAGRRYIPREPDTSCVAIALPWSLAAETVQRLSFVLALRLRGVQRDDELDSPSSLAALLVRLSSDVSAELGWTGDDDIVADHKVDGRRYLLVRSADIRRAARYLRESEATVTAADGEATSEFDHGLGGFLTDPESLHSLLWELDWWTAAAG
;
A
#
# COMPACT_ATOMS: atom_id res chain seq x y z
N MET A 1 13.13 -12.57 -25.33
CA MET A 1 11.69 -12.88 -25.33
C MET A 1 10.95 -11.58 -25.61
N ASP A 2 9.97 -11.60 -26.49
CA ASP A 2 9.14 -10.42 -26.77
C ASP A 2 7.91 -10.35 -25.84
N LEU A 3 7.15 -9.25 -25.93
CA LEU A 3 5.98 -9.01 -25.07
C LEU A 3 4.86 -10.04 -25.31
N GLN A 4 4.68 -10.50 -26.55
CA GLN A 4 3.60 -11.43 -26.87
C GLN A 4 3.90 -12.79 -26.22
N ASP A 5 5.09 -13.34 -26.46
CA ASP A 5 5.53 -14.60 -25.88
C ASP A 5 5.50 -14.56 -24.35
N TRP A 6 6.00 -13.46 -23.76
CA TRP A 6 5.95 -13.27 -22.31
C TRP A 6 4.52 -13.21 -21.78
N ALA A 7 3.60 -12.52 -22.47
CA ALA A 7 2.21 -12.43 -22.06
C ALA A 7 1.51 -13.79 -22.13
N LEU A 8 1.82 -14.63 -23.13
CA LEU A 8 1.27 -16.00 -23.25
C LEU A 8 1.68 -16.84 -22.03
N GLU A 9 2.95 -16.78 -21.64
CA GLU A 9 3.50 -17.52 -20.50
C GLU A 9 2.91 -17.05 -19.16
N ASN A 10 2.57 -15.77 -19.05
CA ASN A 10 2.11 -15.15 -17.79
C ASN A 10 0.59 -15.00 -17.67
N ALA A 11 -0.17 -15.24 -18.75
CA ALA A 11 -1.63 -15.15 -18.73
C ALA A 11 -2.27 -16.11 -17.70
N ALA A 12 -1.70 -17.30 -17.51
CA ALA A 12 -2.16 -18.24 -16.49
C ALA A 12 -2.07 -17.66 -15.06
N CYS A 13 -1.00 -16.92 -14.76
CA CYS A 13 -0.83 -16.24 -13.46
C CYS A 13 -1.93 -15.20 -13.23
N VAL A 14 -2.30 -14.44 -14.26
CA VAL A 14 -3.39 -13.46 -14.17
C VAL A 14 -4.72 -14.17 -13.94
N VAL A 15 -5.05 -15.19 -14.73
CA VAL A 15 -6.29 -15.98 -14.57
C VAL A 15 -6.40 -16.51 -13.14
N GLU A 16 -5.36 -17.21 -12.68
CA GLU A 16 -5.35 -17.84 -11.36
C GLU A 16 -5.52 -16.82 -10.22
N ASN A 17 -4.91 -15.64 -10.35
CA ASN A 17 -5.04 -14.59 -9.34
C ASN A 17 -6.40 -13.87 -9.39
N VAL A 18 -6.96 -13.63 -10.56
CA VAL A 18 -8.27 -12.95 -10.71
C VAL A 18 -9.41 -13.89 -10.29
N GLU A 19 -9.38 -15.15 -10.69
CA GLU A 19 -10.40 -16.14 -10.35
C GLU A 19 -10.45 -16.44 -8.85
N ARG A 20 -9.30 -16.38 -8.13
CA ARG A 20 -9.26 -16.48 -6.66
C ARG A 20 -10.16 -15.43 -5.98
N HIS A 21 -10.39 -14.29 -6.62
CA HIS A 21 -11.23 -13.22 -6.10
C HIS A 21 -12.68 -13.31 -6.61
N GLY A 22 -13.06 -14.44 -7.22
CA GLY A 22 -14.42 -14.73 -7.70
C GLY A 22 -14.81 -13.95 -8.94
N ILE A 23 -13.83 -13.52 -9.74
CA ILE A 23 -14.06 -12.80 -10.99
C ILE A 23 -13.72 -13.74 -12.15
N PRO A 24 -14.70 -14.11 -13.00
CA PRO A 24 -14.42 -14.95 -14.15
C PRO A 24 -13.60 -14.17 -15.18
N ILE A 25 -12.53 -14.79 -15.67
CA ILE A 25 -11.69 -14.22 -16.73
C ILE A 25 -11.21 -15.35 -17.65
N THR A 26 -11.23 -15.12 -18.95
CA THR A 26 -10.65 -16.09 -19.89
C THR A 26 -9.16 -15.90 -20.01
N TRP A 27 -8.45 -16.94 -20.43
CA TRP A 27 -7.02 -16.83 -20.73
C TRP A 27 -6.72 -15.78 -21.81
N GLU A 28 -7.57 -15.70 -22.85
CA GLU A 28 -7.44 -14.69 -23.92
C GLU A 28 -7.60 -13.26 -23.38
N GLU A 29 -8.54 -13.06 -22.46
CA GLU A 29 -8.75 -11.78 -21.77
C GLU A 29 -7.54 -11.39 -20.93
N ALA A 30 -7.00 -12.34 -20.16
CA ALA A 30 -5.80 -12.15 -19.35
C ALA A 30 -4.59 -11.77 -20.21
N HIS A 31 -4.35 -12.51 -21.30
CA HIS A 31 -3.30 -12.23 -22.28
C HIS A 31 -3.44 -10.81 -22.86
N ARG A 32 -4.64 -10.44 -23.30
CA ARG A 32 -4.91 -9.11 -23.87
C ARG A 32 -4.66 -7.99 -22.85
N ARG A 33 -5.05 -8.19 -21.59
CA ARG A 33 -4.81 -7.22 -20.50
C ARG A 33 -3.34 -7.01 -20.23
N LEU A 34 -2.52 -8.07 -20.23
CA LEU A 34 -1.08 -7.96 -20.06
C LEU A 34 -0.44 -7.06 -21.12
N ILE A 35 -0.80 -7.27 -22.39
CA ILE A 35 -0.30 -6.45 -23.51
C ILE A 35 -0.76 -5.00 -23.39
N GLN A 36 -2.03 -4.77 -23.05
CA GLN A 36 -2.58 -3.43 -22.91
C GLN A 36 -1.93 -2.66 -21.75
N SER A 37 -1.79 -3.29 -20.58
CA SER A 37 -1.11 -2.70 -19.43
C SER A 37 0.36 -2.41 -19.73
N ALA A 38 1.04 -3.30 -20.46
CA ALA A 38 2.43 -3.08 -20.87
C ALA A 38 2.53 -1.83 -21.77
N ALA A 39 1.64 -1.69 -22.74
CA ALA A 39 1.61 -0.54 -23.64
C ALA A 39 1.30 0.79 -22.93
N ILE A 40 0.44 0.77 -21.90
CA ILE A 40 0.14 1.96 -21.08
C ILE A 40 1.38 2.39 -20.28
N MET A 41 2.10 1.43 -19.70
CA MET A 41 3.27 1.69 -18.86
C MET A 41 4.53 2.03 -19.67
N ASP A 42 4.54 1.73 -20.97
CA ASP A 42 5.60 2.10 -21.91
C ASP A 42 5.48 3.56 -22.38
N ALA A 43 4.46 4.30 -21.92
CA ALA A 43 4.33 5.72 -22.19
C ALA A 43 5.48 6.52 -21.52
N PRO A 44 6.08 7.50 -22.22
CA PRO A 44 7.24 8.23 -21.72
C PRO A 44 6.91 8.97 -20.41
N GLU A 45 7.68 8.68 -19.37
CA GLU A 45 7.64 9.42 -18.11
C GLU A 45 8.54 10.66 -18.23
N TYR A 46 8.00 11.86 -18.00
CA TYR A 46 8.76 13.10 -18.04
C TYR A 46 9.07 13.58 -16.64
N VAL A 47 10.34 13.78 -16.33
CA VAL A 47 10.80 14.32 -15.05
C VAL A 47 11.32 15.75 -15.20
N VAL A 48 11.07 16.58 -14.19
CA VAL A 48 11.66 17.91 -14.09
C VAL A 48 13.09 17.76 -13.57
N GLN A 49 14.08 18.26 -14.31
CA GLN A 49 15.45 18.25 -13.84
C GLN A 49 15.61 19.18 -12.62
N PRO A 50 16.18 18.69 -11.51
CA PRO A 50 16.31 19.49 -10.27
C PRO A 50 17.28 20.68 -10.41
N ASP A 51 18.22 20.63 -11.36
CA ASP A 51 19.33 21.58 -11.47
C ASP A 51 19.35 22.39 -12.79
N ALA A 52 18.25 22.40 -13.54
CA ALA A 52 18.13 23.08 -14.83
C ALA A 52 16.84 23.91 -14.92
N PRO A 53 16.71 24.85 -15.88
CA PRO A 53 15.40 25.43 -16.23
C PRO A 53 14.40 24.29 -16.47
N PRO A 54 13.11 24.43 -16.10
CA PRO A 54 12.14 23.34 -16.12
C PRO A 54 12.04 22.75 -17.53
N THR A 55 12.82 21.70 -17.74
CA THR A 55 12.94 20.97 -18.99
C THR A 55 12.48 19.57 -18.65
N LEU A 56 11.41 19.15 -19.31
CA LEU A 56 10.91 17.79 -19.21
C LEU A 56 11.91 16.88 -19.92
N VAL A 57 12.53 15.98 -19.16
CA VAL A 57 13.41 14.96 -19.72
C VAL A 57 12.71 13.62 -19.62
N GLU A 58 12.67 12.91 -20.74
CA GLU A 58 12.16 11.55 -20.79
C GLU A 58 13.04 10.65 -19.93
N ARG A 59 12.43 10.01 -18.95
CA ARG A 59 13.08 9.02 -18.10
C ARG A 59 13.11 7.71 -18.86
N VAL A 60 14.30 7.34 -19.34
CA VAL A 60 14.52 6.05 -19.99
C VAL A 60 14.87 5.02 -18.92
N ASP A 61 13.91 4.16 -18.56
CA ASP A 61 14.20 2.96 -17.76
C ASP A 61 14.77 1.88 -18.69
N PRO A 62 15.97 1.30 -18.41
CA PRO A 62 16.57 0.31 -19.29
C PRO A 62 15.79 -1.01 -19.38
N THR A 63 14.86 -1.26 -18.44
CA THR A 63 14.08 -2.50 -18.40
C THR A 63 12.62 -2.22 -18.73
N PRO A 64 12.03 -2.87 -19.75
CA PRO A 64 10.61 -2.71 -20.05
C PRO A 64 9.75 -3.03 -18.83
N PRO A 65 8.70 -2.23 -18.53
CA PRO A 65 7.89 -2.39 -17.32
C PRO A 65 7.32 -3.80 -17.12
N TRP A 66 6.95 -4.47 -18.20
CA TRP A 66 6.40 -5.84 -18.19
C TRP A 66 7.42 -6.91 -17.80
N GLN A 67 8.72 -6.61 -17.84
CA GLN A 67 9.76 -7.51 -17.35
C GLN A 67 10.01 -7.39 -15.85
N ARG A 68 9.38 -6.41 -15.17
CA ARG A 68 9.48 -6.28 -13.71
C ARG A 68 8.85 -7.49 -13.03
N ALA A 69 9.53 -8.01 -12.01
CA ALA A 69 8.96 -9.04 -11.16
C ALA A 69 7.65 -8.53 -10.54
N GLY A 70 6.58 -9.33 -10.64
CA GLY A 70 5.25 -8.96 -10.13
C GLY A 70 4.33 -8.24 -11.12
N PHE A 71 4.76 -7.89 -12.33
CA PHE A 71 3.90 -7.17 -13.28
C PHE A 71 2.60 -7.91 -13.61
N ALA A 72 2.65 -9.24 -13.79
CA ALA A 72 1.45 -10.04 -14.01
C ALA A 72 0.50 -10.01 -12.79
N GLU A 73 1.05 -9.97 -11.58
CA GLU A 73 0.27 -9.81 -10.35
C GLU A 73 -0.34 -8.40 -10.25
N GLU A 74 0.39 -7.34 -10.65
CA GLU A 74 -0.13 -5.97 -10.75
C GLU A 74 -1.33 -5.88 -11.71
N VAL A 75 -1.25 -6.54 -12.88
CA VAL A 75 -2.35 -6.59 -13.85
C VAL A 75 -3.56 -7.36 -13.31
N ALA A 76 -3.33 -8.46 -12.58
CA ALA A 76 -4.39 -9.19 -11.89
C ALA A 76 -5.05 -8.31 -10.82
N CYS A 77 -4.25 -7.65 -10.00
CA CYS A 77 -4.70 -6.72 -8.96
C CYS A 77 -5.57 -5.59 -9.52
N GLY A 78 -5.08 -4.91 -10.57
CA GLY A 78 -5.86 -3.90 -11.26
C GLY A 78 -7.18 -4.43 -11.79
N THR A 79 -7.18 -5.63 -12.38
CA THR A 79 -8.42 -6.28 -12.86
C THR A 79 -9.42 -6.54 -11.74
N VAL A 80 -8.96 -6.95 -10.56
CA VAL A 80 -9.81 -7.16 -9.38
C VAL A 80 -10.36 -5.83 -8.83
N HIS A 81 -9.54 -4.79 -8.77
CA HIS A 81 -9.98 -3.44 -8.36
C HIS A 81 -11.00 -2.84 -9.33
N TYR A 82 -10.81 -2.99 -10.65
CA TYR A 82 -11.79 -2.55 -11.65
C TYR A 82 -13.14 -3.25 -11.53
N ALA A 83 -13.17 -4.48 -11.01
CA ALA A 83 -14.39 -5.20 -10.68
C ALA A 83 -14.99 -4.77 -9.31
N GLY A 84 -14.40 -3.77 -8.66
CA GLY A 84 -14.82 -3.22 -7.37
C GLY A 84 -14.50 -4.10 -6.17
N ARG A 85 -13.59 -5.07 -6.32
CA ARG A 85 -13.24 -6.03 -5.27
C ARG A 85 -11.85 -5.76 -4.69
N ARG A 86 -11.65 -6.18 -3.44
CA ARG A 86 -10.34 -6.16 -2.78
C ARG A 86 -9.45 -7.23 -3.38
N TYR A 87 -8.22 -6.85 -3.69
CA TYR A 87 -7.17 -7.79 -4.06
C TYR A 87 -6.34 -8.17 -2.83
N ILE A 88 -6.17 -9.46 -2.60
CA ILE A 88 -5.31 -10.01 -1.54
C ILE A 88 -4.21 -10.82 -2.22
N PRO A 89 -2.93 -10.42 -2.11
CA PRO A 89 -1.81 -11.16 -2.71
C PRO A 89 -1.71 -12.59 -2.16
N ARG A 90 -1.06 -13.49 -2.91
CA ARG A 90 -0.79 -14.87 -2.42
C ARG A 90 0.15 -14.88 -1.23
N GLU A 91 1.15 -14.01 -1.30
CA GLU A 91 2.16 -13.82 -0.28
C GLU A 91 2.11 -12.36 0.17
N PRO A 92 1.13 -11.97 1.00
CA PRO A 92 0.92 -10.57 1.34
C PRO A 92 2.10 -9.90 2.05
N ASP A 93 2.96 -10.70 2.71
CA ASP A 93 4.12 -10.21 3.46
C ASP A 93 5.32 -9.88 2.57
N THR A 94 5.38 -10.44 1.36
CA THR A 94 6.49 -10.29 0.41
C THR A 94 6.06 -9.61 -0.89
N SER A 95 4.75 -9.58 -1.20
CA SER A 95 4.25 -8.97 -2.42
C SER A 95 4.46 -7.46 -2.44
N CYS A 96 5.05 -7.00 -3.54
CA CYS A 96 5.26 -5.58 -3.84
C CYS A 96 4.03 -4.93 -4.50
N VAL A 97 2.97 -5.69 -4.77
CA VAL A 97 1.77 -5.18 -5.42
C VAL A 97 1.08 -4.14 -4.54
N ALA A 98 0.67 -3.05 -5.18
CA ALA A 98 -0.15 -2.04 -4.55
C ALA A 98 -1.62 -2.50 -4.50
N ILE A 99 -2.17 -2.56 -3.30
CA ILE A 99 -3.55 -2.94 -3.00
C ILE A 99 -4.38 -1.68 -2.71
N ALA A 100 -5.67 -1.76 -2.98
CA ALA A 100 -6.62 -0.71 -2.63
C ALA A 100 -6.79 -0.64 -1.11
N LEU A 101 -6.58 0.55 -0.53
CA LEU A 101 -6.86 0.85 0.87
C LEU A 101 -7.65 2.16 0.97
N PRO A 102 -8.68 2.28 1.82
CA PRO A 102 -9.38 3.54 2.03
C PRO A 102 -8.42 4.64 2.49
N TRP A 103 -8.61 5.85 1.96
CA TRP A 103 -7.74 6.98 2.30
C TRP A 103 -7.72 7.32 3.77
N SER A 104 -8.89 7.33 4.43
CA SER A 104 -8.97 7.54 5.87
C SER A 104 -8.16 6.50 6.65
N LEU A 105 -8.19 5.24 6.21
CA LEU A 105 -7.49 4.14 6.86
C LEU A 105 -5.97 4.27 6.71
N ALA A 106 -5.49 4.63 5.52
CA ALA A 106 -4.06 4.90 5.30
C ALA A 106 -3.56 6.13 6.08
N ALA A 107 -4.33 7.22 6.06
CA ALA A 107 -3.98 8.46 6.75
C ALA A 107 -3.89 8.24 8.27
N GLU A 108 -4.85 7.53 8.85
CA GLU A 108 -4.83 7.19 10.27
C GLU A 108 -3.64 6.27 10.62
N THR A 109 -3.32 5.31 9.74
CA THR A 109 -2.14 4.43 9.89
C THR A 109 -0.85 5.25 9.94
N VAL A 110 -0.67 6.21 9.02
CA VAL A 110 0.48 7.13 9.00
C VAL A 110 0.57 7.95 10.30
N GLN A 111 -0.56 8.48 10.76
CA GLN A 111 -0.61 9.28 11.98
C GLN A 111 -0.19 8.46 13.20
N ARG A 112 -0.70 7.24 13.36
CA ARG A 112 -0.34 6.37 14.49
C ARG A 112 1.10 5.90 14.44
N LEU A 113 1.59 5.50 13.27
CA LEU A 113 3.00 5.15 13.10
C LEU A 113 3.94 6.31 13.44
N SER A 114 3.55 7.55 13.12
CA SER A 114 4.34 8.75 13.44
C SER A 114 4.50 8.92 14.95
N PHE A 115 3.45 8.61 15.72
CA PHE A 115 3.53 8.60 17.17
C PHE A 115 4.40 7.44 17.69
N VAL A 116 4.27 6.23 17.13
CA VAL A 116 5.14 5.10 17.49
C VAL A 116 6.62 5.45 17.28
N LEU A 117 6.95 6.11 16.16
CA LEU A 117 8.30 6.59 15.90
C LEU A 117 8.76 7.60 16.97
N ALA A 118 7.90 8.54 17.36
CA ALA A 118 8.21 9.51 18.40
C ALA A 118 8.48 8.84 19.76
N LEU A 119 7.74 7.79 20.12
CA LEU A 119 7.98 7.00 21.34
C LEU A 119 9.33 6.28 21.29
N ARG A 120 9.65 5.63 20.17
CA ARG A 120 10.94 4.93 19.98
C ARG A 120 12.12 5.90 20.06
N LEU A 121 12.03 7.07 19.40
CA LEU A 121 13.09 8.08 19.44
C LEU A 121 13.33 8.66 20.83
N ARG A 122 12.33 8.65 21.71
CA ARG A 122 12.44 9.06 23.12
C ARG A 122 12.94 7.94 24.04
N GLY A 123 13.16 6.73 23.52
CA GLY A 123 13.58 5.56 24.31
C GLY A 123 12.48 5.00 25.22
N VAL A 124 11.21 5.40 25.01
CA VAL A 124 10.05 4.91 25.79
C VAL A 124 9.67 3.49 25.35
N GLN A 125 9.85 3.17 24.07
CA GLN A 125 9.76 1.81 23.57
C GLN A 125 11.17 1.23 23.38
N ARG A 126 11.39 0.01 23.87
CA ARG A 126 12.64 -0.72 23.61
C ARG A 126 12.74 -1.07 22.12
N ASP A 127 13.96 -0.98 21.59
CA ASP A 127 14.32 -1.58 20.31
C ASP A 127 14.37 -3.11 20.47
N ASP A 128 13.23 -3.77 20.60
CA ASP A 128 13.15 -5.23 20.54
C ASP A 128 12.83 -5.68 19.11
N GLU A 129 13.57 -6.69 18.64
CA GLU A 129 13.55 -7.55 17.42
C GLU A 129 13.08 -7.02 16.05
N LEU A 130 12.21 -6.02 15.97
CA LEU A 130 11.73 -5.46 14.72
C LEU A 130 12.42 -4.16 14.37
N ASP A 131 13.18 -4.24 13.27
CA ASP A 131 13.56 -3.18 12.34
C ASP A 131 13.75 -1.79 12.99
N SER A 132 15.02 -1.37 13.06
CA SER A 132 15.51 -0.11 13.64
C SER A 132 14.61 1.13 13.40
N PRO A 133 14.67 2.18 14.25
CA PRO A 133 13.89 3.41 14.07
C PRO A 133 13.99 4.02 12.66
N SER A 134 15.12 3.84 11.97
CA SER A 134 15.30 4.25 10.57
C SER A 134 14.41 3.48 9.59
N SER A 135 14.18 2.20 9.84
CA SER A 135 13.27 1.35 9.06
C SER A 135 11.80 1.79 9.22
N LEU A 136 11.38 2.13 10.43
CA LEU A 136 10.06 2.72 10.70
C LEU A 136 9.92 4.10 10.02
N ALA A 137 10.95 4.95 10.12
CA ALA A 137 10.96 6.24 9.44
C ALA A 137 10.87 6.09 7.91
N ALA A 138 11.59 5.14 7.32
CA ALA A 138 11.55 4.88 5.88
C ALA A 138 10.17 4.37 5.43
N LEU A 139 9.52 3.51 6.23
CA LEU A 139 8.13 3.09 5.99
C LEU A 139 7.17 4.28 6.04
N LEU A 140 7.29 5.11 7.08
CA LEU A 140 6.48 6.32 7.26
C LEU A 140 6.62 7.28 6.07
N VAL A 141 7.84 7.50 5.56
CA VAL A 141 8.07 8.37 4.40
C VAL A 141 7.35 7.84 3.16
N ARG A 142 7.40 6.52 2.90
CA ARG A 142 6.69 5.91 1.75
C ARG A 142 5.18 6.08 1.89
N LEU A 143 4.62 5.63 3.01
CA LEU A 143 3.17 5.72 3.27
C LEU A 143 2.66 7.18 3.26
N SER A 144 3.44 8.11 3.82
CA SER A 144 3.07 9.54 3.81
C SER A 144 3.10 10.12 2.40
N SER A 145 4.03 9.67 1.55
CA SER A 145 4.10 10.07 0.15
C SER A 145 2.87 9.56 -0.61
N ASP A 146 2.48 8.30 -0.41
CA ASP A 146 1.27 7.71 -1.04
C ASP A 146 -0.01 8.46 -0.63
N VAL A 147 -0.19 8.74 0.67
CA VAL A 147 -1.33 9.51 1.20
C VAL A 147 -1.37 10.95 0.68
N SER A 148 -0.20 11.59 0.52
CA SER A 148 -0.09 12.98 0.08
C SER A 148 -0.25 13.13 -1.43
N ALA A 149 0.19 12.15 -2.23
CA ALA A 149 0.03 12.15 -3.68
C ALA A 149 -1.45 12.20 -4.06
N GLU A 150 -2.30 11.46 -3.36
CA GLU A 150 -3.75 11.42 -3.58
C GLU A 150 -4.45 12.74 -3.25
N LEU A 151 -3.97 13.49 -2.24
CA LEU A 151 -4.52 14.83 -1.94
C LEU A 151 -4.36 15.80 -3.11
N GLY A 152 -3.30 15.64 -3.92
CA GLY A 152 -3.10 16.40 -5.15
C GLY A 152 -4.11 16.08 -6.27
N TRP A 153 -4.76 14.92 -6.20
CA TRP A 153 -5.69 14.40 -7.23
C TRP A 153 -7.16 14.57 -6.84
N THR A 154 -7.47 14.74 -5.55
CA THR A 154 -8.85 15.01 -5.07
C THR A 154 -9.43 16.38 -5.44
N GLY A 155 -8.67 17.25 -6.11
CA GLY A 155 -9.13 18.56 -6.58
C GLY A 155 -10.01 18.52 -7.84
N ASP A 156 -9.98 17.42 -8.61
CA ASP A 156 -10.83 17.20 -9.79
C ASP A 156 -11.84 16.08 -9.48
N ASP A 157 -12.95 16.45 -8.83
CA ASP A 157 -13.99 15.55 -8.34
C ASP A 157 -14.71 14.73 -9.45
N ASP A 158 -14.49 15.02 -10.73
CA ASP A 158 -15.25 14.44 -11.85
C ASP A 158 -14.54 13.32 -12.63
N ILE A 159 -13.23 13.09 -12.46
CA ILE A 159 -12.49 12.11 -13.30
C ILE A 159 -12.16 10.81 -12.54
N VAL A 160 -12.10 10.83 -11.20
CA VAL A 160 -11.68 9.67 -10.37
C VAL A 160 -12.82 9.10 -9.50
N ALA A 161 -13.99 9.75 -9.49
CA ALA A 161 -15.11 9.42 -8.58
C ALA A 161 -15.74 8.02 -8.77
N ASP A 162 -15.46 7.35 -9.89
CA ASP A 162 -16.09 6.06 -10.26
C ASP A 162 -15.30 4.82 -9.82
N HIS A 163 -14.02 4.93 -9.45
CA HIS A 163 -13.25 3.77 -9.00
C HIS A 163 -13.38 3.59 -7.48
N LYS A 164 -14.21 2.61 -7.09
CA LYS A 164 -14.45 2.23 -5.70
C LYS A 164 -14.18 0.74 -5.53
N VAL A 165 -13.49 0.39 -4.46
CA VAL A 165 -13.37 -1.00 -4.00
C VAL A 165 -14.26 -1.16 -2.77
N ASP A 166 -15.14 -2.16 -2.79
CA ASP A 166 -16.17 -2.36 -1.77
C ASP A 166 -16.94 -1.08 -1.42
N GLY A 167 -17.24 -0.26 -2.45
CA GLY A 167 -18.01 0.97 -2.33
C GLY A 167 -17.25 2.17 -1.72
N ARG A 168 -15.96 2.02 -1.40
CA ARG A 168 -15.13 3.09 -0.83
C ARG A 168 -14.11 3.61 -1.83
N ARG A 169 -13.85 4.92 -1.80
CA ARG A 169 -12.69 5.51 -2.48
C ARG A 169 -11.43 4.94 -1.83
N TYR A 170 -10.43 4.64 -2.64
CA TYR A 170 -9.21 4.00 -2.20
C TYR A 170 -7.99 4.71 -2.79
N LEU A 171 -6.85 4.56 -2.11
CA LEU A 171 -5.53 4.78 -2.67
C LEU A 171 -4.85 3.43 -2.88
N LEU A 172 -3.85 3.42 -3.75
CA LEU A 172 -3.01 2.24 -3.96
C LEU A 172 -1.80 2.31 -3.02
N VAL A 173 -1.67 1.33 -2.13
CA VAL A 173 -0.54 1.20 -1.20
C VAL A 173 0.06 -0.19 -1.31
N ARG A 174 1.38 -0.30 -1.22
CA ARG A 174 2.05 -1.61 -1.23
C ARG A 174 1.57 -2.49 -0.07
N SER A 175 1.12 -3.71 -0.38
CA SER A 175 0.62 -4.67 0.62
C SER A 175 1.62 -4.89 1.75
N ALA A 176 2.89 -5.12 1.42
CA ALA A 176 3.95 -5.35 2.40
C ALA A 176 4.15 -4.16 3.36
N ASP A 177 4.01 -2.92 2.87
CA ASP A 177 4.17 -1.73 3.71
C ASP A 177 3.00 -1.60 4.71
N ILE A 178 1.76 -1.87 4.30
CA ILE A 178 0.60 -1.88 5.21
C ILE A 178 0.70 -2.99 6.26
N ARG A 179 1.13 -4.19 5.87
CA ARG A 179 1.32 -5.27 6.84
C ARG A 179 2.42 -4.98 7.84
N ARG A 180 3.51 -4.38 7.38
CA ARG A 180 4.58 -3.92 8.25
C ARG A 180 4.10 -2.82 9.20
N ALA A 181 3.26 -1.90 8.72
CA ALA A 181 2.62 -0.89 9.54
C ALA A 181 1.76 -1.52 10.64
N ALA A 182 0.87 -2.44 10.29
CA ALA A 182 0.03 -3.15 11.25
C ALA A 182 0.85 -3.89 12.32
N ARG A 183 2.02 -4.44 11.96
CA ARG A 183 2.94 -5.09 12.90
C ARG A 183 3.51 -4.11 13.92
N TYR A 184 4.03 -2.97 13.47
CA TYR A 184 4.53 -1.90 14.35
C TYR A 184 3.44 -1.42 15.33
N LEU A 185 2.20 -1.29 14.85
CA LEU A 185 1.07 -0.86 15.69
C LEU A 185 0.75 -1.89 16.79
N ARG A 186 0.70 -3.19 16.46
CA ARG A 186 0.45 -4.27 17.45
C ARG A 186 1.53 -4.35 18.52
N GLU A 187 2.80 -4.23 18.14
CA GLU A 187 3.90 -4.22 19.11
C GLU A 187 3.85 -3.00 20.01
N SER A 188 3.44 -1.87 19.45
CA SER A 188 3.30 -0.66 20.22
C SER A 188 2.20 -0.77 21.28
N GLU A 189 1.07 -1.42 20.94
CA GLU A 189 -0.01 -1.74 21.89
C GLU A 189 0.53 -2.57 23.06
N ALA A 190 1.21 -3.68 22.77
CA ALA A 190 1.77 -4.56 23.79
C ALA A 190 2.75 -3.83 24.73
N THR A 191 3.55 -2.92 24.18
CA THR A 191 4.53 -2.14 24.96
C THR A 191 3.86 -1.07 25.81
N VAL A 192 2.86 -0.36 25.29
CA VAL A 192 2.13 0.69 26.02
C VAL A 192 1.30 0.07 27.15
N THR A 193 0.59 -1.02 26.91
CA THR A 193 -0.16 -1.73 27.96
C THR A 193 0.76 -2.27 29.06
N ALA A 194 2.00 -2.65 28.73
CA ALA A 194 3.00 -3.08 29.72
C ALA A 194 3.61 -1.90 30.51
N ALA A 195 3.64 -0.70 29.93
CA ALA A 195 4.24 0.52 30.51
C ALA A 195 3.26 1.39 31.33
N ASP A 196 1.98 1.00 31.40
CA ASP A 196 0.88 1.70 32.08
C ASP A 196 1.05 1.88 33.62
N GLY A 197 2.23 1.51 34.16
CA GLY A 197 2.64 1.84 35.52
C GLY A 197 3.51 3.11 35.67
N GLU A 198 4.18 3.61 34.62
CA GLU A 198 5.17 4.70 34.75
C GLU A 198 5.19 5.73 33.60
N ALA A 199 4.69 5.41 32.39
CA ALA A 199 4.92 6.25 31.20
C ALA A 199 3.80 7.24 30.84
N THR A 200 2.63 7.16 31.47
CA THR A 200 1.44 7.93 31.07
C THR A 200 1.37 9.35 31.61
N SER A 201 2.21 9.74 32.58
CA SER A 201 2.15 11.09 33.18
C SER A 201 2.83 12.19 32.36
N GLU A 202 3.66 11.86 31.37
CA GLU A 202 4.35 12.85 30.52
C GLU A 202 3.59 13.21 29.23
N PHE A 203 2.51 12.47 28.89
CA PHE A 203 1.70 12.69 27.69
C PHE A 203 0.40 13.47 27.96
N ASP A 204 0.39 14.34 28.98
CA ASP A 204 -0.77 15.09 29.49
C ASP A 204 -1.26 16.24 28.57
N HIS A 205 -0.99 16.13 27.28
CA HIS A 205 -1.44 17.06 26.24
C HIS A 205 -2.15 16.31 25.11
N GLY A 206 -3.32 15.74 25.40
CA GLY A 206 -4.36 15.36 24.42
C GLY A 206 -4.03 14.27 23.39
N LEU A 207 -2.77 13.83 23.27
CA LEU A 207 -2.29 12.87 22.28
C LEU A 207 -2.10 11.45 22.84
N GLY A 208 -2.08 11.28 24.17
CA GLY A 208 -2.03 9.97 24.82
C GLY A 208 -3.22 9.09 24.45
N GLY A 209 -4.44 9.65 24.51
CA GLY A 209 -5.69 8.95 24.18
C GLY A 209 -5.77 8.34 22.79
N PHE A 210 -4.93 8.77 21.84
CA PHE A 210 -4.99 8.34 20.44
C PHE A 210 -4.39 6.94 20.19
N LEU A 211 -3.43 6.53 21.02
CA LEU A 211 -2.89 5.16 21.03
C LEU A 211 -3.22 4.40 22.31
N THR A 212 -3.62 5.09 23.38
CA THR A 212 -4.09 4.47 24.62
C THR A 212 -5.60 4.27 24.66
N ASP A 213 -6.35 4.60 23.60
CA ASP A 213 -7.72 4.11 23.41
C ASP A 213 -7.67 2.75 22.70
N PRO A 214 -7.67 1.64 23.47
CA PRO A 214 -7.59 0.31 22.91
C PRO A 214 -8.77 -0.01 21.98
N GLU A 215 -9.94 0.61 22.16
CA GLU A 215 -11.08 0.36 21.26
C GLU A 215 -10.82 0.95 19.87
N SER A 216 -10.25 2.16 19.83
CA SER A 216 -9.88 2.83 18.58
C SER A 216 -8.75 2.11 17.84
N LEU A 217 -7.69 1.68 18.54
CA LEU A 217 -6.59 0.93 17.93
C LEU A 217 -7.02 -0.46 17.45
N HIS A 218 -7.83 -1.16 18.25
CA HIS A 218 -8.38 -2.46 17.88
C HIS A 218 -9.26 -2.36 16.63
N SER A 219 -10.11 -1.33 16.54
CA SER A 219 -10.94 -1.07 15.35
C SER A 219 -10.08 -0.82 14.12
N LEU A 220 -9.01 -0.03 14.24
CA LEU A 220 -8.09 0.22 13.13
C LEU A 220 -7.41 -1.07 12.67
N LEU A 221 -6.84 -1.84 13.60
CA LEU A 221 -6.15 -3.09 13.29
C LEU A 221 -7.10 -4.12 12.67
N TRP A 222 -8.34 -4.18 13.15
CA TRP A 222 -9.39 -5.01 12.55
C TRP A 222 -9.71 -4.58 11.12
N GLU A 223 -9.84 -3.27 10.84
CA GLU A 223 -10.05 -2.79 9.47
C GLU A 223 -8.84 -3.09 8.58
N LEU A 224 -7.61 -2.87 9.06
CA LEU A 224 -6.38 -3.19 8.32
C LEU A 224 -6.30 -4.69 8.01
N ASP A 225 -6.63 -5.55 8.96
CA ASP A 225 -6.71 -6.99 8.75
C ASP A 225 -7.79 -7.34 7.76
N TRP A 226 -8.97 -6.73 7.85
CA TRP A 226 -10.01 -6.95 6.86
C TRP A 226 -9.49 -6.62 5.46
N TRP A 227 -8.85 -5.47 5.25
CA TRP A 227 -8.32 -5.06 3.95
C TRP A 227 -7.13 -5.88 3.45
N THR A 228 -6.40 -6.58 4.33
CA THR A 228 -5.14 -7.27 3.98
C THR A 228 -5.12 -8.78 4.22
N ALA A 229 -6.13 -9.35 4.87
CA ALA A 229 -6.24 -10.77 5.14
C ALA A 229 -6.94 -11.49 3.98
N ALA A 230 -6.52 -12.73 3.72
CA ALA A 230 -7.26 -13.65 2.87
C ALA A 230 -8.66 -13.84 3.47
N ALA A 231 -9.71 -13.67 2.67
CA ALA A 231 -11.03 -14.11 3.06
C ALA A 231 -10.93 -15.62 3.36
N GLY A 232 -11.14 -15.98 4.63
CA GLY A 232 -11.25 -17.36 5.08
C GLY A 232 -12.52 -18.02 4.57
#